data_AF-A0A9C7QZA1-F1
#
_entry.id   AF-A0A9C7QZA1-F1
#
_cell.length_a   1.000
_cell.length_b   1.000
_cell.length_c   1.000
_cell.angle_alpha   90.00
_cell.angle_beta   90.00
_cell.angle_gamma   90.00
#
_symmetry.space_group_name_H-M   'P 1'
#
loop_
_entity.id
_entity.type
_entity.pdbx_description
1 polymer ?
#
loop_
_entity_poly.entity_id
_entity_poly.type
_entity_poly.pdbx_seq_one_letter_code
_entity_poly.pdbx_strand_id
1 'polypeptide(L)'
;MLTVEDERQVEEIAARLSERKSRKIALAKYPVETLKRVKSMLVQQVPMATICKICGVPSSVVIKLQKDFNPKLRKRFHLNQSDKVYYIRQMLADHVSPEQIAKFLDLSVQGFKSWWSYRKNDTADQPTKGRPQHYTGFTYN
;
A
#
# COMPACT_ATOMS: atom_id res chain seq x y z
N MET A 1 -7.93 4.81 32.19
CA MET A 1 -8.35 3.39 32.13
C MET A 1 -8.88 3.15 30.73
N LEU A 2 -8.28 2.22 29.99
CA LEU A 2 -8.86 1.73 28.74
C LEU A 2 -10.12 0.94 29.09
N THR A 3 -11.17 1.05 28.29
CA THR A 3 -12.38 0.26 28.49
C THR A 3 -12.12 -1.18 28.04
N VAL A 4 -12.91 -2.14 28.54
CA VAL A 4 -12.82 -3.55 28.13
C VAL A 4 -13.01 -3.72 26.60
N GLU A 5 -13.77 -2.81 25.98
CA GLU A 5 -13.94 -2.72 24.53
C GLU A 5 -12.64 -2.31 23.80
N ASP A 6 -11.88 -1.35 24.37
CA ASP A 6 -10.61 -0.89 23.80
C ASP A 6 -9.54 -1.98 23.86
N GLU A 7 -9.51 -2.76 24.95
CA GLU A 7 -8.58 -3.88 25.11
C GLU A 7 -8.85 -4.98 24.06
N ARG A 8 -10.12 -5.32 23.81
CA ARG A 8 -10.49 -6.26 22.73
C ARG A 8 -10.10 -5.76 21.34
N GLN A 9 -10.29 -4.47 21.05
CA GLN A 9 -9.89 -3.90 19.76
C GLN A 9 -8.37 -3.93 19.57
N VAL A 10 -7.60 -3.64 20.62
CA VAL A 10 -6.14 -3.71 20.59
C VAL A 10 -5.65 -5.14 20.34
N GLU A 11 -6.25 -6.14 20.98
CA GLU A 11 -5.95 -7.56 20.74
C GLU A 11 -6.28 -8.01 19.32
N GLU A 12 -7.43 -7.61 18.79
CA GLU A 12 -7.84 -7.93 17.42
C GLU A 12 -6.88 -7.28 16.39
N ILE A 13 -6.47 -6.03 16.64
CA ILE A 13 -5.49 -5.33 15.82
C ILE A 13 -4.12 -6.01 15.91
N ALA A 14 -3.70 -6.44 17.11
CA ALA A 14 -2.44 -7.15 17.32
C ALA A 14 -2.42 -8.52 16.62
N ALA A 15 -3.51 -9.28 16.69
CA ALA A 15 -3.68 -10.55 15.99
C ALA A 15 -3.62 -10.35 14.47
N ARG A 16 -4.33 -9.35 13.95
CA ARG A 16 -4.27 -8.97 12.53
C ARG A 16 -2.87 -8.54 12.11
N LEU A 17 -2.13 -7.80 12.95
CA LEU A 17 -0.76 -7.38 12.68
C LEU A 17 0.23 -8.55 12.71
N SER A 18 0.08 -9.46 13.66
CA SER A 18 0.87 -10.69 13.76
C SER A 18 0.65 -11.58 12.54
N GLU A 19 -0.62 -11.77 12.16
CA GLU A 19 -1.00 -12.49 10.95
C GLU A 19 -0.47 -11.80 9.68
N ARG A 20 -0.49 -10.46 9.64
CA ARG A 20 0.08 -9.69 8.52
C ARG A 20 1.61 -9.80 8.46
N LYS A 21 2.29 -9.89 9.61
CA LYS A 21 3.73 -10.13 9.72
C LYS A 21 4.10 -11.56 9.33
N SER A 22 3.31 -12.57 9.72
CA SER A 22 3.53 -13.97 9.33
C SER A 22 3.24 -14.20 7.83
N ARG A 23 2.29 -13.46 7.26
CA ARG A 23 2.04 -13.36 5.81
C ARG A 23 3.11 -12.58 5.05
N LYS A 24 4.04 -11.89 5.73
CA LYS A 24 5.13 -11.17 5.08
C LYS A 24 6.08 -12.19 4.47
N ILE A 25 5.94 -12.39 3.17
CA ILE A 25 6.68 -13.40 2.41
C ILE A 25 8.17 -13.11 2.50
N ALA A 26 8.89 -13.94 3.24
CA ALA A 26 10.34 -13.94 3.24
C ALA A 26 10.82 -14.64 1.96
N LEU A 27 11.13 -13.85 0.93
CA LEU A 27 11.68 -14.37 -0.33
C LEU A 27 12.95 -15.20 -0.09
N ALA A 28 13.68 -14.92 0.99
CA ALA A 28 14.85 -15.68 1.45
C ALA A 28 14.57 -17.16 1.76
N LYS A 29 13.31 -17.58 1.94
CA LYS A 29 12.94 -18.99 2.14
C LYS A 29 13.01 -19.82 0.85
N TYR A 30 13.11 -19.17 -0.31
CA TYR A 30 13.09 -19.84 -1.61
C TYR A 30 14.48 -19.88 -2.23
N PRO A 31 14.84 -20.96 -2.94
CA PRO A 31 16.09 -21.02 -3.68
C PRO A 31 16.20 -19.87 -4.68
N VAL A 32 17.40 -19.31 -4.81
CA VAL A 32 17.68 -18.18 -5.71
C VAL A 32 17.31 -18.50 -7.15
N GLU A 33 17.59 -19.73 -7.61
CA GLU A 33 17.24 -20.18 -8.96
C GLU A 33 15.73 -20.25 -9.20
N THR A 34 14.94 -20.64 -8.19
CA THR A 34 13.47 -20.60 -8.26
C THR A 34 12.98 -19.17 -8.43
N LEU A 35 13.54 -18.21 -7.67
CA LEU A 35 13.18 -16.80 -7.77
C LEU A 35 13.57 -16.20 -9.14
N LYS A 36 14.75 -16.56 -9.67
CA LYS A 36 15.19 -16.16 -11.02
C LYS A 36 14.26 -16.71 -12.11
N ARG A 37 13.82 -17.96 -11.98
CA ARG A 37 12.89 -18.59 -12.92
C ARG A 37 11.52 -17.94 -12.90
N VAL A 38 10.96 -17.69 -11.71
CA VAL A 38 9.71 -16.93 -11.55
C VAL A 38 9.83 -15.54 -12.19
N LYS A 39 10.96 -14.86 -11.97
CA LYS A 39 11.24 -13.55 -12.59
C LYS A 39 11.24 -13.62 -14.11
N SER A 40 11.94 -14.59 -14.70
CA SER A 40 12.00 -14.78 -16.15
C SER A 40 10.59 -14.98 -16.75
N MET A 41 9.78 -15.82 -16.10
CA MET A 41 8.41 -16.09 -16.54
C MET A 41 7.48 -14.87 -16.39
N LEU A 42 7.68 -14.05 -15.36
CA LEU A 42 6.95 -12.79 -15.21
C LEU A 42 7.29 -11.78 -16.32
N VAL A 43 8.56 -11.72 -16.76
CA VAL A 43 8.98 -10.88 -17.90
C VAL A 43 8.33 -11.35 -19.21
N GLN A 44 8.18 -12.67 -19.37
CA GLN A 44 7.51 -13.30 -20.51
C GLN A 44 5.97 -13.26 -20.41
N GLN A 45 5.42 -12.56 -19.41
CA GLN A 45 3.97 -12.41 -19.18
C GLN A 45 3.22 -13.75 -19.02
N VAL A 46 3.88 -14.78 -18.48
CA VAL A 46 3.23 -16.06 -18.22
C VAL A 46 2.15 -15.88 -17.15
N PRO A 47 0.96 -16.52 -17.30
CA PRO A 47 -0.11 -16.43 -16.31
C PRO A 47 0.34 -16.90 -14.92
N MET A 48 -0.08 -16.17 -13.87
CA MET A 48 0.34 -16.45 -12.49
C MET A 48 0.06 -17.89 -12.05
N ALA A 49 -1.10 -18.45 -12.41
CA ALA A 49 -1.45 -19.83 -12.08
C ALA A 49 -0.43 -20.84 -12.64
N THR A 50 0.02 -20.59 -13.88
CA THR A 50 1.04 -21.39 -14.57
C THR A 50 2.41 -21.25 -13.91
N ILE A 51 2.79 -20.03 -13.51
CA ILE A 51 4.04 -19.79 -12.77
C ILE A 51 4.03 -20.54 -11.42
N CYS A 52 2.92 -20.47 -10.67
CA CYS A 52 2.80 -21.18 -9.39
C CYS A 52 2.97 -22.69 -9.56
N LYS A 53 2.34 -23.26 -10.60
CA LYS A 53 2.42 -24.69 -10.93
C LYS A 53 3.83 -25.11 -11.35
N ILE A 54 4.50 -24.34 -12.20
CA ILE A 54 5.83 -24.69 -12.75
C ILE A 54 6.94 -24.48 -11.71
N CYS A 55 6.88 -23.39 -10.94
CA CYS A 55 7.92 -23.03 -9.98
C CYS A 55 7.67 -23.56 -8.57
N GLY A 56 6.51 -24.18 -8.30
CA GLY A 56 6.18 -24.71 -6.98
C GLY A 56 6.08 -23.65 -5.89
N VAL A 57 5.74 -22.41 -6.26
CA VAL A 57 5.65 -21.28 -5.34
C VAL A 57 4.20 -20.83 -5.17
N PRO A 58 3.80 -20.37 -3.97
CA PRO A 58 2.48 -19.80 -3.77
C PRO A 58 2.31 -18.49 -4.55
N SER A 59 1.06 -18.20 -4.95
CA SER A 59 0.69 -16.97 -5.68
C SER A 59 1.17 -15.70 -4.99
N SER A 60 1.18 -15.70 -3.66
CA SER A 60 1.68 -14.62 -2.85
C SER A 60 3.13 -14.24 -3.21
N VAL A 61 4.02 -15.22 -3.44
CA VAL A 61 5.43 -15.02 -3.83
C VAL A 61 5.51 -14.41 -5.21
N VAL A 62 4.72 -14.93 -6.15
CA VAL A 62 4.65 -14.42 -7.53
C VAL A 62 4.19 -12.97 -7.53
N ILE A 63 3.13 -12.64 -6.78
CA ILE A 63 2.61 -11.27 -6.63
C ILE A 63 3.68 -10.35 -6.02
N LYS A 64 4.42 -10.83 -5.01
CA LYS A 64 5.49 -10.05 -4.40
C LYS A 64 6.60 -9.76 -5.40
N LEU A 65 7.09 -10.77 -6.12
CA LEU A 65 8.11 -10.59 -7.15
C LEU A 65 7.61 -9.72 -8.29
N GLN A 66 6.35 -9.86 -8.69
CA GLN A 66 5.73 -9.01 -9.71
C GLN A 66 5.69 -7.53 -9.26
N LYS A 67 5.35 -7.26 -8.00
CA LYS A 67 5.44 -5.93 -7.40
C LYS A 67 6.88 -5.46 -7.31
N ASP A 68 7.81 -6.32 -6.93
CA ASP A 68 9.22 -5.96 -6.82
C ASP A 68 9.86 -5.72 -8.20
N PHE A 69 9.43 -6.36 -9.29
CA PHE A 69 10.07 -6.21 -10.61
C PHE A 69 9.35 -5.29 -11.58
N ASN A 70 8.04 -5.09 -11.45
CA ASN A 70 7.31 -4.17 -12.29
C ASN A 70 7.25 -2.80 -11.61
N PRO A 71 8.05 -1.80 -12.04
CA PRO A 71 8.04 -0.47 -11.43
C PRO A 71 6.73 0.30 -11.65
N LYS A 72 5.78 -0.20 -12.47
CA LYS A 72 4.40 0.30 -12.55
C LYS A 72 3.49 -0.28 -11.45
N LEU A 73 3.84 -1.43 -10.88
CA LEU A 73 3.12 -2.12 -9.80
C LEU A 73 3.77 -1.93 -8.42
N ARG A 74 5.05 -1.51 -8.38
CA ARG A 74 5.62 -0.89 -7.18
C ARG A 74 4.74 0.31 -6.86
N LYS A 75 4.07 0.32 -5.69
CA LYS A 75 3.59 1.58 -5.09
C LYS A 75 4.85 2.42 -4.89
N ARG A 76 5.18 3.27 -5.87
CA ARG A 76 6.53 3.87 -6.01
C ARG A 76 6.92 4.60 -4.73
N PHE A 77 5.96 5.21 -4.04
CA PHE A 77 6.16 5.73 -2.70
C PHE A 77 4.85 5.62 -1.92
N HIS A 78 4.86 4.98 -0.75
CA HIS A 78 3.78 5.17 0.21
C HIS A 78 3.94 6.58 0.75
N LEU A 79 2.95 7.45 0.49
CA LEU A 79 2.82 8.71 1.20
C LEU A 79 2.90 8.39 2.70
N ASN A 80 3.77 9.09 3.41
CA ASN A 80 3.76 9.00 4.85
C ASN A 80 2.45 9.62 5.37
N GLN A 81 2.13 9.38 6.63
CA GLN A 81 0.86 9.82 7.19
C GLN A 81 0.68 11.35 7.08
N SER A 82 1.73 12.12 7.37
CA SER A 82 1.73 13.58 7.31
C SER A 82 1.46 14.11 5.90
N ASP A 83 2.18 13.59 4.90
CA ASP A 83 2.04 13.98 3.49
C ASP A 83 0.61 13.65 2.99
N LYS A 84 0.02 12.52 3.39
CA LYS A 84 -1.39 12.20 3.06
C LYS A 84 -2.33 13.28 3.58
N VAL A 85 -2.17 13.67 4.85
CA VAL A 85 -3.03 14.68 5.48
C VAL A 85 -2.88 16.02 4.74
N TYR A 86 -1.66 16.46 4.45
CA TYR A 86 -1.40 17.69 3.69
C TYR A 86 -2.10 17.67 2.33
N TYR A 87 -1.86 16.65 1.50
CA TYR A 87 -2.46 16.58 0.15
C TYR A 87 -3.99 16.44 0.17
N ILE A 88 -4.56 15.72 1.13
CA ILE A 88 -6.02 15.63 1.26
C ILE A 88 -6.62 16.99 1.63
N ARG A 89 -5.97 17.76 2.52
CA ARG A 89 -6.45 19.12 2.85
C ARG A 89 -6.44 20.03 1.63
N GLN A 90 -5.39 19.98 0.81
CA GLN A 90 -5.31 20.71 -0.45
C GLN A 90 -6.42 20.28 -1.42
N MET A 91 -6.59 18.97 -1.64
CA MET A 91 -7.67 18.44 -2.50
C MET A 91 -9.07 18.83 -2.02
N LEU A 92 -9.31 18.87 -0.71
CA LEU A 92 -10.59 19.32 -0.16
C LEU A 92 -10.81 20.82 -0.33
N ALA A 93 -9.76 21.64 -0.20
CA ALA A 93 -9.81 23.07 -0.51
C ALA A 93 -10.12 23.31 -2.00
N ASP A 94 -9.61 22.46 -2.88
CA ASP A 94 -9.88 22.50 -4.33
C ASP A 94 -11.19 21.80 -4.74
N HIS A 95 -12.07 21.47 -3.78
CA HIS A 95 -13.36 20.81 -4.01
C HIS A 95 -13.28 19.47 -4.76
N VAL A 96 -12.17 18.75 -4.65
CA VAL A 96 -12.01 17.42 -5.25
C VAL A 96 -12.96 16.42 -4.59
N SER A 97 -13.60 15.58 -5.40
CA SER A 97 -14.58 14.60 -4.91
C SER A 97 -13.94 13.53 -4.00
N PRO A 98 -14.67 13.02 -3.00
CA PRO A 98 -14.21 11.89 -2.17
C PRO A 98 -13.77 10.67 -2.97
N GLU A 99 -14.38 10.41 -4.13
CA GLU A 99 -14.03 9.33 -5.06
C GLU A 99 -12.64 9.51 -5.65
N GLN A 100 -12.32 10.73 -6.09
CA GLN A 100 -11.00 11.07 -6.61
C GLN A 100 -9.92 11.02 -5.53
N ILE A 101 -10.24 11.49 -4.32
CA ILE A 101 -9.31 11.42 -3.18
C ILE A 101 -9.07 9.95 -2.77
N ALA A 102 -10.12 9.13 -2.72
CA ALA A 102 -9.99 7.70 -2.43
C ALA A 102 -9.12 7.00 -3.49
N LYS A 103 -9.32 7.32 -4.77
CA LYS A 103 -8.49 6.82 -5.87
C LYS A 103 -7.03 7.26 -5.73
N PHE A 104 -6.77 8.51 -5.36
CA PHE A 104 -5.42 9.02 -5.09
C PHE A 104 -4.71 8.24 -3.97
N LEU A 105 -5.44 7.91 -2.89
CA LEU A 105 -4.91 7.17 -1.75
C LEU A 105 -4.81 5.65 -1.99
N ASP A 106 -5.31 5.17 -3.13
CA ASP A 106 -5.51 3.75 -3.43
C ASP A 106 -6.33 3.05 -2.33
N LEU A 107 -7.46 3.68 -1.97
CA LEU A 107 -8.45 3.23 -0.99
C LEU A 107 -9.84 3.12 -1.62
N SER A 108 -10.73 2.35 -1.00
CA SER A 108 -12.16 2.48 -1.26
C SER A 108 -12.69 3.82 -0.70
N VAL A 109 -13.81 4.32 -1.24
CA VAL A 109 -14.45 5.57 -0.74
C VAL A 109 -14.75 5.47 0.75
N GLN A 110 -15.26 4.33 1.21
CA GLN A 110 -15.53 4.10 2.63
C GLN A 110 -14.24 4.03 3.46
N GLY A 111 -13.18 3.44 2.90
CA GLY A 111 -11.86 3.42 3.51
C GLY A 111 -11.27 4.82 3.68
N PHE A 112 -11.44 5.69 2.68
CA PHE A 112 -11.08 7.10 2.79
C PHE A 112 -11.90 7.81 3.87
N LYS A 113 -13.24 7.70 3.86
CA LYS A 113 -14.13 8.35 4.85
C LYS A 113 -13.75 7.98 6.28
N SER A 114 -13.55 6.69 6.54
CA SER A 114 -13.13 6.17 7.85
C SER A 114 -11.74 6.69 8.21
N TRP A 115 -10.77 6.62 7.31
CA TRP A 115 -9.43 7.13 7.59
C TRP A 115 -9.43 8.63 7.90
N TRP A 116 -10.19 9.42 7.13
CA TRP A 116 -10.28 10.86 7.28
C TRP A 116 -10.97 11.28 8.57
N SER A 117 -12.01 10.57 9.02
CA SER A 117 -12.69 10.89 10.28
C SER A 117 -11.76 10.87 11.50
N TYR A 118 -10.78 9.95 11.50
CA TYR A 118 -9.77 9.85 12.57
C TYR A 118 -8.62 10.85 12.44
N ARG A 119 -8.44 11.47 11.27
CA ARG A 119 -7.22 12.22 10.92
C ARG A 119 -7.48 13.65 10.47
N LYS A 120 -8.74 14.07 10.36
CA LYS A 120 -9.15 15.43 9.95
C LYS A 120 -8.50 16.54 10.79
N ASN A 121 -8.23 16.25 12.07
CA ASN A 121 -7.64 17.20 13.01
C ASN A 121 -6.11 17.21 12.98
N ASP A 122 -5.46 16.22 12.34
CA ASP A 122 -4.00 16.20 12.21
C ASP A 122 -3.56 17.39 11.36
N THR A 123 -2.58 18.17 11.81
CA THR A 123 -2.01 19.30 11.07
C THR A 123 -0.71 18.87 10.41
N ALA A 124 -0.67 19.04 9.09
CA ALA A 124 0.54 18.94 8.29
C ALA A 124 0.49 20.14 7.34
N ASP A 125 1.32 21.14 7.60
CA ASP A 125 1.28 22.42 6.88
C ASP A 125 2.18 22.42 5.64
N GLN A 126 3.10 21.46 5.56
CA GLN A 126 4.02 21.29 4.44
C GLN A 126 4.33 19.80 4.21
N PRO A 127 4.57 19.39 2.95
CA PRO A 127 5.04 18.04 2.67
C PRO A 127 6.48 17.87 3.18
N THR A 128 6.84 16.61 3.47
CA THR A 128 8.18 16.27 3.97
C THR A 128 9.26 16.67 2.95
N LYS A 129 10.31 17.39 3.40
CA LYS A 129 11.42 17.87 2.55
C LYS A 129 12.04 16.75 1.71
N GLY A 130 12.32 17.04 0.44
CA GLY A 130 12.98 16.12 -0.50
C GLY A 130 12.02 15.29 -1.38
N ARG A 131 10.71 15.55 -1.38
CA ARG A 131 9.73 14.85 -2.24
C ARG A 131 8.84 15.76 -3.13
N PRO A 132 9.29 16.91 -3.68
CA PRO A 132 8.36 17.94 -4.13
C PRO A 132 7.85 17.76 -5.57
N GLN A 133 8.42 16.84 -6.37
CA GLN A 133 8.26 16.88 -7.83
C GLN A 133 7.56 15.67 -8.48
N HIS A 134 6.98 14.74 -7.71
CA HIS A 134 6.42 13.50 -8.29
C HIS A 134 4.92 13.55 -8.60
N TYR A 135 4.24 14.65 -8.30
CA TYR A 135 2.81 14.82 -8.58
C TYR A 135 2.57 15.80 -9.73
N THR A 136 3.38 15.71 -10.79
CA THR A 136 3.25 16.49 -12.04
C THR A 136 1.89 16.33 -12.75
N GLY A 137 0.99 15.48 -12.25
CA GLY A 137 -0.40 15.37 -12.69
C GLY A 137 -1.39 16.25 -11.92
N PHE A 138 -0.97 16.91 -10.84
CA PHE A 138 -1.82 17.81 -10.08
C PHE A 138 -1.02 19.03 -9.59
N THR A 139 -1.10 20.10 -10.37
CA THR A 139 -0.78 21.45 -9.92
C THR A 139 -1.89 21.91 -8.98
N TYR A 140 -1.59 22.04 -7.70
CA TYR A 140 -2.46 22.68 -6.72
C TYR A 140 -1.86 24.04 -6.38
N ASN A 141 -2.71 25.07 -6.32
CA ASN A 141 -2.32 26.48 -6.12
C ASN A 141 -2.14 26.82 -4.64
#